data_AF-A0A5C6UQ68-F1
#
_entry.id   AF-A0A5C6UQ68-F1
#
_cell.length_a   1.000
_cell.length_b   1.000
_cell.length_c   1.000
_cell.angle_alpha   90.00
_cell.angle_beta   90.00
_cell.angle_gamma   90.00
#
_symmetry.space_group_name_H-M   'P 1'
#
loop_
_entity.id
_entity.type
_entity.pdbx_description
1 polymer ?
#
loop_
_entity_poly.entity_id
_entity_poly.type
_entity_poly.pdbx_seq_one_letter_code
_entity_poly.pdbx_strand_id
1 'polypeptide(L)'
;MREARTWRAGGLIKGALWAGALTAATFCAVAALSRPALASEQQGAQAEAEPEPGPRARSLLPPASAHVSPGVTRWPPPAELRRVNQSRLDRQARGMGVLLGWSALNIGVGTAGYLVSDGPRRYFHQMNAAWNVVNAAIAGFGLRAALRDDASRFDGLETLEEGRSFERILAINIGLNVAYMASGAFMWERGLRRDDDRLRGYGPSLLLQGAFLLVFDSTLFALQRRASARYLEGLQLGMEPEGGLQLGYGVHF
;
A
#
# COMPACT_ATOMS: atom_id res chain seq x y z
N MET A 1 53.79 -10.60 -1.95
CA MET A 1 52.69 -10.19 -1.05
C MET A 1 52.64 -8.66 -0.96
N ARG A 2 51.92 -7.96 -1.86
CA ARG A 2 51.62 -6.51 -1.74
C ARG A 2 50.63 -6.00 -2.82
N GLU A 3 49.50 -6.67 -3.06
CA GLU A 3 48.45 -6.15 -3.97
C GLU A 3 47.01 -6.38 -3.44
N ALA A 4 46.74 -6.02 -2.18
CA ALA A 4 45.42 -6.24 -1.56
C ALA A 4 44.79 -4.94 -1.01
N ARG A 5 45.12 -3.76 -1.53
CA ARG A 5 44.66 -2.48 -0.93
C ARG A 5 43.88 -1.52 -1.84
N THR A 6 43.77 -1.76 -3.13
CA THR A 6 43.11 -0.82 -4.06
C THR A 6 41.63 -1.14 -4.33
N TRP A 7 41.13 -2.32 -3.93
CA TRP A 7 39.76 -2.78 -4.24
C TRP A 7 38.64 -2.21 -3.35
N ARG A 8 38.95 -1.54 -2.23
CA ARG A 8 37.91 -1.09 -1.28
C ARG A 8 37.27 0.26 -1.62
N ALA A 9 37.98 1.17 -2.29
CA ALA A 9 37.46 2.52 -2.56
C ALA A 9 36.56 2.58 -3.81
N GLY A 10 36.91 1.88 -4.90
CA GLY A 10 36.16 1.91 -6.16
C GLY A 10 34.81 1.20 -6.13
N GLY A 11 34.64 0.19 -5.28
CA GLY A 11 33.36 -0.52 -5.07
C GLY A 11 32.35 0.29 -4.25
N LEU A 12 32.83 1.07 -3.28
CA LEU A 12 32.01 1.92 -2.40
C LEU A 12 31.39 3.10 -3.17
N ILE A 13 32.15 3.73 -4.06
CA ILE A 13 31.68 4.86 -4.88
C ILE A 13 30.64 4.40 -5.93
N LYS A 14 30.80 3.19 -6.47
CA LYS A 14 29.80 2.58 -7.38
C LYS A 14 28.54 2.11 -6.62
N GLY A 15 28.67 1.64 -5.38
CA GLY A 15 27.53 1.34 -4.50
C GLY A 15 26.72 2.58 -4.09
N ALA A 16 27.39 3.73 -3.91
CA ALA A 16 26.74 5.01 -3.58
C ALA A 16 25.84 5.55 -4.70
N LEU A 17 26.16 5.29 -5.98
CA LEU A 17 25.31 5.65 -7.11
C LEU A 17 24.00 4.83 -7.16
N TRP A 18 24.02 3.58 -6.69
CA TRP A 18 22.81 2.75 -6.55
C TRP A 18 21.99 3.12 -5.31
N ALA A 19 22.64 3.51 -4.22
CA ALA A 19 21.97 4.05 -3.03
C ALA A 19 21.25 5.38 -3.33
N GLY A 20 21.80 6.22 -4.22
CA GLY A 20 21.15 7.44 -4.71
C GLY A 20 19.84 7.18 -5.48
N ALA A 21 19.83 6.15 -6.35
CA ALA A 21 18.62 5.73 -7.07
C ALA A 21 17.56 5.11 -6.14
N LEU A 22 17.99 4.32 -5.14
CA LEU A 22 17.16 3.79 -4.05
C LEU A 22 16.45 4.89 -3.26
N THR A 23 17.17 5.96 -2.93
CA THR A 23 16.65 7.08 -2.14
C THR A 23 15.70 7.93 -2.99
N ALA A 24 16.06 8.23 -4.25
CA ALA A 24 15.22 8.99 -5.16
C ALA A 24 13.91 8.27 -5.51
N ALA A 25 13.94 6.96 -5.74
CA ALA A 25 12.73 6.18 -6.04
C ALA A 25 11.82 6.00 -4.83
N THR A 26 12.39 5.75 -3.64
CA THR A 26 11.62 5.69 -2.39
C THR A 26 10.99 7.04 -2.08
N PHE A 27 11.73 8.14 -2.26
CA PHE A 27 11.24 9.49 -2.05
C PHE A 27 10.16 9.88 -3.07
N CYS A 28 10.33 9.54 -4.36
CA CYS A 28 9.31 9.75 -5.39
C CYS A 28 8.06 8.90 -5.18
N ALA A 29 8.20 7.64 -4.75
CA ALA A 29 7.08 6.75 -4.46
C ALA A 29 6.26 7.25 -3.25
N VAL A 30 6.94 7.62 -2.16
CA VAL A 30 6.30 8.20 -0.98
C VAL A 30 5.66 9.54 -1.32
N ALA A 31 6.35 10.42 -2.05
CA ALA A 31 5.82 11.74 -2.45
C ALA A 31 4.63 11.63 -3.42
N ALA A 32 4.63 10.68 -4.36
CA ALA A 32 3.52 10.47 -5.29
C ALA A 32 2.26 9.92 -4.59
N LEU A 33 2.45 9.06 -3.58
CA LEU A 33 1.36 8.50 -2.78
C LEU A 33 0.78 9.49 -1.76
N SER A 34 1.60 10.42 -1.27
CA SER A 34 1.22 11.40 -0.23
C SER A 34 0.64 12.71 -0.78
N ARG A 35 0.59 12.91 -2.10
CA ARG A 35 -0.16 14.05 -2.66
C ARG A 35 -1.64 13.92 -2.31
N PRO A 36 -2.23 14.86 -1.55
CA PRO A 36 -3.66 14.89 -1.37
C PRO A 36 -4.30 15.04 -2.75
N ALA A 37 -5.41 14.34 -2.98
CA ALA A 37 -6.27 14.66 -4.10
C ALA A 37 -6.85 16.06 -3.83
N LEU A 38 -6.12 17.09 -4.25
CA LEU A 38 -6.50 18.49 -4.15
C LEU A 38 -7.78 18.66 -4.98
N ALA A 39 -8.95 18.74 -4.32
CA ALA A 39 -10.15 19.49 -4.72
C ALA A 39 -11.47 19.03 -4.04
N SER A 40 -11.47 18.48 -2.82
CA SER A 40 -12.76 18.11 -2.18
C SER A 40 -12.91 18.44 -0.70
N GLU A 41 -11.84 18.79 0.03
CA GLU A 41 -11.94 19.03 1.49
C GLU A 41 -12.44 20.43 1.88
N GLN A 42 -12.33 21.46 1.02
CA GLN A 42 -12.65 22.84 1.43
C GLN A 42 -14.10 23.29 1.17
N GLN A 43 -14.92 22.56 0.42
CA GLN A 43 -16.29 22.99 0.08
C GLN A 43 -17.39 22.44 1.01
N GLY A 44 -17.11 21.43 1.84
CA GLY A 44 -18.11 20.83 2.74
C GLY A 44 -18.21 21.49 4.12
N ALA A 45 -17.13 22.11 4.60
CA ALA A 45 -17.05 22.62 5.98
C ALA A 45 -17.75 23.97 6.20
N GLN A 46 -18.22 24.65 5.15
CA GLN A 46 -18.89 25.95 5.25
C GLN A 46 -20.42 25.90 5.12
N ALA A 47 -21.01 24.70 4.93
CA ALA A 47 -22.44 24.58 4.58
C ALA A 47 -23.40 24.26 5.74
N GLU A 48 -22.91 23.97 6.96
CA GLU A 48 -23.79 23.64 8.10
C GLU A 48 -23.52 24.58 9.28
N ALA A 49 -24.21 25.73 9.28
CA ALA A 49 -24.41 26.54 10.47
C ALA A 49 -25.66 26.03 11.21
N GLU A 50 -25.47 25.53 12.43
CA GLU A 50 -26.52 25.02 13.33
C GLU A 50 -27.47 26.12 13.83
N PRO A 51 -28.75 25.82 14.14
CA PRO A 51 -29.57 26.67 15.01
C PRO A 51 -29.56 26.20 16.48
N GLU A 52 -29.49 27.19 17.37
CA GLU A 52 -29.49 27.13 18.85
C GLU A 52 -30.58 26.24 19.50
N PRO A 53 -30.32 25.55 20.63
CA PRO A 53 -31.32 24.77 21.34
C PRO A 53 -32.05 25.56 22.45
N GLY A 54 -33.38 25.45 22.51
CA GLY A 54 -34.25 25.92 23.60
C GLY A 54 -34.16 25.09 24.90
N PRO A 55 -34.85 25.50 25.99
CA PRO A 55 -34.46 25.15 27.36
C PRO A 55 -34.80 23.71 27.76
N ARG A 56 -33.88 23.11 28.52
CA ARG A 56 -33.86 21.71 28.97
C ARG A 56 -34.95 21.40 30.01
N ALA A 57 -35.78 20.40 29.73
CA ALA A 57 -36.59 19.72 30.75
C ALA A 57 -35.80 18.53 31.35
N ARG A 58 -35.76 18.47 32.68
CA ARG A 58 -35.24 17.33 33.47
C ARG A 58 -36.24 16.18 33.42
N SER A 59 -35.78 14.97 33.09
CA SER A 59 -36.52 13.74 33.40
C SER A 59 -35.58 12.59 33.77
N LEU A 60 -35.67 12.21 35.04
CA LEU A 60 -35.68 10.87 35.67
C LEU A 60 -34.76 9.76 35.13
N LEU A 61 -34.04 9.15 36.08
CA LEU A 61 -33.16 7.98 35.94
C LEU A 61 -33.84 6.79 35.21
N PRO A 62 -33.17 6.15 34.22
CA PRO A 62 -33.65 4.89 33.64
C PRO A 62 -33.23 3.66 34.48
N PRO A 63 -33.95 2.53 34.36
CA PRO A 63 -33.67 1.29 35.07
C PRO A 63 -32.45 0.54 34.50
N ALA A 64 -31.94 -0.39 35.30
CA ALA A 64 -30.75 -1.22 35.13
C ALA A 64 -30.29 -1.46 33.68
N SER A 65 -29.06 -1.02 33.42
CA SER A 65 -28.33 -1.13 32.16
C SER A 65 -28.16 -2.58 31.71
N ALA A 66 -29.01 -3.03 30.80
CA ALA A 66 -28.64 -4.05 29.83
C ALA A 66 -27.45 -3.50 29.02
N HIS A 67 -26.37 -4.26 28.86
CA HIS A 67 -25.27 -3.89 27.98
C HIS A 67 -25.75 -3.87 26.52
N VAL A 68 -26.34 -2.76 26.10
CA VAL A 68 -26.59 -2.47 24.68
C VAL A 68 -25.22 -2.18 24.07
N SER A 69 -24.75 -3.07 23.21
CA SER A 69 -23.54 -2.79 22.44
C SER A 69 -23.85 -1.66 21.47
N PRO A 70 -23.04 -0.59 21.41
CA PRO A 70 -23.27 0.50 20.46
C PRO A 70 -23.30 -0.06 19.04
N GLY A 71 -24.44 0.10 18.37
CA GLY A 71 -24.63 -0.24 16.97
C GLY A 71 -24.31 0.94 16.06
N VAL A 72 -24.07 0.67 14.78
CA VAL A 72 -24.01 1.73 13.77
C VAL A 72 -25.42 2.28 13.61
N THR A 73 -25.66 3.52 14.05
CA THR A 73 -27.01 4.13 13.99
C THR A 73 -27.30 4.81 12.65
N ARG A 74 -26.27 5.08 11.85
CA ARG A 74 -26.44 5.62 10.49
C ARG A 74 -25.25 5.28 9.60
N TRP A 75 -25.54 4.68 8.45
CA TRP A 75 -24.57 4.52 7.37
C TRP A 75 -24.35 5.83 6.60
N PRO A 76 -23.14 6.10 6.10
CA PRO A 76 -22.88 7.26 5.25
C PRO A 76 -23.78 7.25 4.00
N PRO A 77 -24.27 8.41 3.54
CA PRO A 77 -25.10 8.48 2.34
C PRO A 77 -24.31 8.03 1.09
N PRO A 78 -25.00 7.57 0.02
CA PRO A 78 -24.34 7.02 -1.18
C PRO A 78 -23.29 7.93 -1.82
N ALA A 79 -23.50 9.25 -1.80
CA ALA A 79 -22.54 10.21 -2.32
C ALA A 79 -21.20 10.22 -1.54
N GLU A 80 -21.25 9.98 -0.24
CA GLU A 80 -20.07 9.88 0.61
C GLU A 80 -19.36 8.54 0.43
N LEU A 81 -20.09 7.44 0.41
CA LEU A 81 -19.55 6.10 0.12
C LEU A 81 -18.81 6.11 -1.22
N ARG A 82 -19.42 6.67 -2.26
CA ARG A 82 -18.77 6.82 -3.57
C ARG A 82 -17.45 7.58 -3.48
N ARG A 83 -17.36 8.66 -2.69
CA ARG A 83 -16.10 9.41 -2.50
C ARG A 83 -15.04 8.58 -1.78
N VAL A 84 -15.42 7.84 -0.75
CA VAL A 84 -14.51 6.96 0.01
C VAL A 84 -13.96 5.85 -0.90
N ASN A 85 -14.84 5.18 -1.64
CA ASN A 85 -14.48 4.12 -2.58
C ASN A 85 -13.64 4.64 -3.74
N GLN A 86 -14.00 5.78 -4.33
CA GLN A 86 -13.19 6.41 -5.39
C GLN A 86 -11.79 6.73 -4.87
N SER A 87 -11.69 7.30 -3.67
CA SER A 87 -10.39 7.61 -3.06
C SER A 87 -9.54 6.35 -2.82
N ARG A 88 -10.17 5.20 -2.49
CA ARG A 88 -9.51 3.91 -2.37
C ARG A 88 -8.98 3.44 -3.73
N LEU A 89 -9.81 3.44 -4.77
CA LEU A 89 -9.43 3.04 -6.13
C LEU A 89 -8.30 3.92 -6.67
N ASP A 90 -8.37 5.24 -6.45
CA ASP A 90 -7.32 6.18 -6.87
C ASP A 90 -5.99 5.93 -6.17
N ARG A 91 -6.00 5.54 -4.88
CA ARG A 91 -4.79 5.14 -4.16
C ARG A 91 -4.22 3.84 -4.73
N GLN A 92 -5.06 2.85 -5.01
CA GLN A 92 -4.64 1.59 -5.63
C GLN A 92 -4.03 1.84 -7.01
N ALA A 93 -4.71 2.60 -7.87
CA ALA A 93 -4.24 2.95 -9.21
C ALA A 93 -2.89 3.70 -9.16
N ARG A 94 -2.74 4.69 -8.27
CA ARG A 94 -1.46 5.40 -8.07
C ARG A 94 -0.35 4.47 -7.60
N GLY A 95 -0.62 3.60 -6.63
CA GLY A 95 0.34 2.60 -6.16
C GLY A 95 0.81 1.70 -7.31
N MET A 96 -0.12 1.16 -8.09
CA MET A 96 0.21 0.31 -9.23
C MET A 96 0.96 1.07 -10.33
N GLY A 97 0.63 2.35 -10.58
CA GLY A 97 1.39 3.20 -11.49
C GLY A 97 2.85 3.41 -11.06
N VAL A 98 3.09 3.65 -9.77
CA VAL A 98 4.44 3.75 -9.20
C VAL A 98 5.20 2.43 -9.36
N LEU A 99 4.58 1.30 -9.03
CA LEU A 99 5.19 -0.03 -9.17
C LEU A 99 5.53 -0.34 -10.62
N LEU A 100 4.64 0.01 -11.57
CA LEU A 100 4.86 -0.18 -13.00
C LEU A 100 6.03 0.69 -13.51
N GLY A 101 6.10 1.95 -13.10
CA GLY A 101 7.21 2.85 -13.45
C GLY A 101 8.55 2.36 -12.91
N TRP A 102 8.58 1.93 -11.63
CA TRP A 102 9.75 1.28 -11.03
C TRP A 102 10.17 0.04 -11.83
N SER A 103 9.19 -0.78 -12.22
CA SER A 103 9.43 -2.01 -12.96
C SER A 103 10.01 -1.75 -14.35
N ALA A 104 9.43 -0.83 -15.10
CA ALA A 104 9.89 -0.47 -16.44
C ALA A 104 11.35 0.04 -16.42
N LEU A 105 11.68 0.91 -15.46
CA LEU A 105 13.04 1.40 -15.27
C LEU A 105 14.01 0.26 -14.97
N ASN A 106 13.65 -0.63 -14.04
CA ASN A 106 14.51 -1.74 -13.63
C ASN A 106 14.65 -2.83 -14.68
N ILE A 107 13.65 -3.06 -15.54
CA ILE A 107 13.78 -3.92 -16.71
C ILE A 107 14.77 -3.30 -17.69
N GLY A 108 14.65 -2.00 -18.01
CA GLY A 108 15.57 -1.34 -18.93
C GLY A 108 17.01 -1.35 -18.43
N VAL A 109 17.22 -0.90 -17.18
CA VAL A 109 18.55 -0.86 -16.55
C VAL A 109 19.10 -2.27 -16.31
N GLY A 110 18.25 -3.22 -15.90
CA GLY A 110 18.63 -4.62 -15.69
C GLY A 110 19.05 -5.30 -16.99
N THR A 111 18.28 -5.14 -18.06
CA THR A 111 18.64 -5.70 -19.38
C THR A 111 19.92 -5.07 -19.92
N ALA A 112 20.06 -3.74 -19.88
CA ALA A 112 21.29 -3.07 -20.31
C ALA A 112 22.49 -3.54 -19.49
N GLY A 113 22.36 -3.59 -18.16
CA GLY A 113 23.41 -4.05 -17.26
C GLY A 113 23.80 -5.51 -17.50
N TYR A 114 22.84 -6.39 -17.81
CA TYR A 114 23.10 -7.79 -18.14
C TYR A 114 23.97 -7.95 -19.39
N LEU A 115 23.76 -7.11 -20.40
CA LEU A 115 24.48 -7.18 -21.68
C LEU A 115 25.92 -6.69 -21.60
N VAL A 116 26.25 -5.84 -20.62
CA VAL A 116 27.56 -5.15 -20.51
C VAL A 116 28.39 -5.58 -19.30
N SER A 117 27.94 -6.56 -18.53
CA SER A 117 28.63 -7.00 -17.32
C SER A 117 28.88 -8.50 -17.32
N ASP A 118 29.89 -8.90 -16.54
CA ASP A 118 30.32 -10.28 -16.34
C ASP A 118 30.30 -10.68 -14.86
N GLY A 119 30.44 -11.98 -14.63
CA GLY A 119 30.49 -12.59 -13.30
C GLY A 119 29.22 -12.29 -12.47
N PRO A 120 29.33 -12.05 -11.15
CA PRO A 120 28.17 -11.82 -10.29
C PRO A 120 27.30 -10.62 -10.69
N ARG A 121 27.90 -9.58 -11.28
CA ARG A 121 27.16 -8.38 -11.68
C ARG A 121 26.16 -8.66 -12.81
N ARG A 122 26.53 -9.54 -13.74
CA ARG A 122 25.64 -10.00 -14.80
C ARG A 122 24.38 -10.62 -14.23
N TYR A 123 24.55 -11.50 -13.24
CA TYR A 123 23.45 -12.19 -12.59
C TYR A 123 22.60 -11.26 -11.71
N PHE A 124 23.21 -10.27 -11.05
CA PHE A 124 22.44 -9.22 -10.37
C PHE A 124 21.47 -8.52 -11.33
N HIS A 125 21.98 -8.08 -12.49
CA HIS A 125 21.18 -7.41 -13.50
C HIS A 125 20.11 -8.30 -14.13
N GLN A 126 20.43 -9.59 -14.36
CA GLN A 126 19.47 -10.58 -14.83
C GLN A 126 18.31 -10.75 -13.84
N MET A 127 18.62 -10.95 -12.55
CA MET A 127 17.59 -11.08 -11.51
C MET A 127 16.79 -9.79 -11.36
N ASN A 128 17.43 -8.63 -11.45
CA ASN A 128 16.76 -7.34 -11.37
C ASN A 128 15.70 -7.20 -12.47
N ALA A 129 16.06 -7.51 -13.72
CA ALA A 129 15.12 -7.47 -14.84
C ALA A 129 14.01 -8.52 -14.67
N ALA A 130 14.36 -9.76 -14.36
CA ALA A 130 13.40 -10.85 -14.21
C ALA A 130 12.37 -10.58 -13.10
N TRP A 131 12.82 -10.11 -11.94
CA TRP A 131 11.93 -9.78 -10.83
C TRP A 131 10.99 -8.63 -11.18
N ASN A 132 11.48 -7.63 -11.92
CA ASN A 132 10.64 -6.50 -12.32
C ASN A 132 9.66 -6.83 -13.45
N VAL A 133 9.87 -7.91 -14.20
CA VAL A 133 8.80 -8.46 -15.06
C VAL A 133 7.62 -8.96 -14.22
N VAL A 134 7.90 -9.63 -13.09
CA VAL A 134 6.84 -10.07 -12.14
C VAL A 134 6.11 -8.85 -11.56
N ASN A 135 6.86 -7.85 -11.07
CA ASN A 135 6.27 -6.62 -10.54
C ASN A 135 5.43 -5.89 -11.59
N ALA A 136 5.89 -5.79 -12.84
CA ALA A 136 5.15 -5.17 -13.93
C ALA A 136 3.83 -5.89 -14.23
N ALA A 137 3.83 -7.24 -14.19
CA ALA A 137 2.61 -8.03 -14.37
C ALA A 137 1.60 -7.75 -13.24
N ILE A 138 2.04 -7.81 -11.98
CA ILE A 138 1.20 -7.51 -10.81
C ILE A 138 0.64 -6.08 -10.92
N ALA A 139 1.50 -5.10 -11.22
CA ALA A 139 1.10 -3.71 -11.39
C ALA A 139 0.11 -3.52 -12.53
N GLY A 140 0.31 -4.19 -13.67
CA GLY A 140 -0.58 -4.12 -14.82
C GLY A 140 -1.98 -4.66 -14.52
N PHE A 141 -2.08 -5.82 -13.86
CA PHE A 141 -3.37 -6.38 -13.45
C PHE A 141 -4.05 -5.53 -12.38
N GLY A 142 -3.31 -5.10 -11.36
CA GLY A 142 -3.84 -4.25 -10.29
C GLY A 142 -4.32 -2.89 -10.80
N LEU A 143 -3.57 -2.25 -11.70
CA LEU A 143 -3.97 -0.99 -12.32
C LEU A 143 -5.24 -1.15 -13.15
N ARG A 144 -5.31 -2.22 -13.96
CA ARG A 144 -6.51 -2.53 -14.76
C ARG A 144 -7.72 -2.78 -13.88
N ALA A 145 -7.56 -3.49 -12.77
CA ALA A 145 -8.64 -3.74 -11.82
C ALA A 145 -9.14 -2.42 -11.21
N ALA A 146 -8.22 -1.59 -10.68
CA ALA A 146 -8.57 -0.32 -10.04
C ALA A 146 -9.24 0.68 -11.01
N LEU A 147 -8.83 0.71 -12.28
CA LEU A 147 -9.40 1.60 -13.30
C LEU A 147 -10.75 1.14 -13.85
N ARG A 148 -11.13 -0.13 -13.66
CA ARG A 148 -12.38 -0.70 -14.18
C ARG A 148 -13.45 -0.89 -13.13
N ASP A 149 -13.09 -0.75 -11.86
CA ASP A 149 -14.03 -0.89 -10.77
C ASP A 149 -14.91 0.35 -10.65
N ASP A 150 -16.14 0.17 -10.17
CA ASP A 150 -17.12 1.24 -10.01
C ASP A 150 -17.25 1.61 -8.53
N ALA A 151 -16.84 2.83 -8.18
CA ALA A 151 -16.91 3.33 -6.80
C ALA A 151 -18.34 3.42 -6.24
N SER A 152 -19.36 3.44 -7.11
CA SER A 152 -20.77 3.58 -6.71
C SER A 152 -21.43 2.25 -6.34
N ARG A 153 -20.81 1.11 -6.64
CA ARG A 153 -21.41 -0.21 -6.42
C ARG A 153 -21.36 -0.70 -4.97
N PHE A 154 -20.57 -0.05 -4.13
CA PHE A 154 -20.27 -0.53 -2.78
C PHE A 154 -21.16 0.13 -1.73
N ASP A 155 -21.84 -0.70 -0.93
CA ASP A 155 -22.54 -0.24 0.26
C ASP A 155 -21.58 0.02 1.44
N GLY A 156 -22.14 0.36 2.61
CA GLY A 156 -21.35 0.71 3.79
C GLY A 156 -20.51 -0.45 4.36
N LEU A 157 -21.02 -1.68 4.29
CA LEU A 157 -20.32 -2.88 4.74
C LEU A 157 -19.29 -3.31 3.71
N GLU A 158 -19.67 -3.36 2.43
CA GLU A 158 -18.76 -3.70 1.34
C GLU A 158 -17.58 -2.72 1.26
N THR A 159 -17.81 -1.43 1.52
CA THR A 159 -16.74 -0.42 1.60
C THR A 159 -15.69 -0.79 2.67
N LEU A 160 -16.15 -1.26 3.84
CA LEU A 160 -15.29 -1.69 4.94
C LEU A 160 -14.58 -3.01 4.62
N GLU A 161 -15.31 -3.98 4.05
CA GLU A 161 -14.78 -5.29 3.68
C GLU A 161 -13.68 -5.17 2.63
N GLU A 162 -13.89 -4.36 1.59
CA GLU A 162 -12.88 -4.09 0.57
C GLU A 162 -11.64 -3.37 1.14
N GLY A 163 -11.86 -2.42 2.05
CA GLY A 163 -10.77 -1.77 2.77
C GLY A 163 -9.92 -2.76 3.57
N ARG A 164 -10.56 -3.63 4.35
CA ARG A 164 -9.88 -4.68 5.15
C ARG A 164 -9.24 -5.75 4.28
N SER A 165 -9.88 -6.14 3.19
CA SER A 165 -9.35 -7.11 2.24
C SER A 165 -8.05 -6.59 1.63
N PHE A 166 -8.03 -5.32 1.19
CA PHE A 166 -6.84 -4.69 0.66
C PHE A 166 -5.72 -4.56 1.70
N GLU A 167 -6.04 -4.16 2.94
CA GLU A 167 -5.08 -4.14 4.05
C GLU A 167 -4.47 -5.52 4.32
N ARG A 168 -5.28 -6.59 4.29
CA ARG A 168 -4.82 -7.96 4.48
C ARG A 168 -3.87 -8.40 3.37
N ILE A 169 -4.18 -8.07 2.11
CA ILE A 169 -3.29 -8.36 0.97
C ILE A 169 -1.94 -7.66 1.16
N LEU A 170 -1.95 -6.38 1.52
CA LEU A 170 -0.71 -5.63 1.77
C LEU A 170 0.07 -6.20 2.95
N ALA A 171 -0.58 -6.60 4.04
CA ALA A 171 0.08 -7.22 5.19
C ALA A 171 0.75 -8.55 4.83
N ILE A 172 0.09 -9.38 4.00
CA ILE A 172 0.68 -10.62 3.47
C ILE A 172 1.91 -10.29 2.61
N ASN A 173 1.81 -9.30 1.72
CA ASN A 173 2.94 -8.88 0.88
C ASN A 173 4.11 -8.34 1.70
N ILE A 174 3.87 -7.56 2.75
CA ILE A 174 4.90 -7.13 3.70
C ILE A 174 5.65 -8.34 4.26
N GLY A 175 4.94 -9.39 4.68
CA GLY A 175 5.54 -10.65 5.13
C GLY A 175 6.36 -11.35 4.04
N LEU A 176 5.82 -11.43 2.82
CA LEU A 176 6.52 -12.00 1.66
C LEU A 176 7.81 -11.22 1.33
N ASN A 177 7.80 -9.90 1.46
CA ASN A 177 8.98 -9.06 1.22
C ASN A 177 10.11 -9.37 2.21
N VAL A 178 9.78 -9.60 3.48
CA VAL A 178 10.74 -10.08 4.47
C VAL A 178 11.30 -11.46 4.07
N ALA A 179 10.45 -12.36 3.58
CA ALA A 179 10.88 -13.67 3.10
C ALA A 179 11.80 -13.58 1.86
N TYR A 180 11.53 -12.65 0.93
CA TYR A 180 12.40 -12.39 -0.22
C TYR A 180 13.76 -11.85 0.22
N MET A 181 13.78 -10.90 1.15
CA MET A 181 15.03 -10.38 1.71
C MET A 181 15.85 -11.47 2.41
N ALA A 182 15.21 -12.31 3.24
CA ALA A 182 15.87 -13.43 3.90
C ALA A 182 16.43 -14.44 2.87
N SER A 183 15.65 -14.74 1.82
CA SER A 183 16.08 -15.61 0.73
C SER A 183 17.24 -15.01 -0.05
N GLY A 184 17.22 -13.70 -0.33
CA GLY A 184 18.31 -12.97 -0.97
C GLY A 184 19.60 -13.00 -0.13
N ALA A 185 19.49 -12.76 1.17
CA ALA A 185 20.61 -12.85 2.10
C ALA A 185 21.20 -14.27 2.16
N PHE A 186 20.34 -15.30 2.23
CA PHE A 186 20.75 -16.70 2.19
C PHE A 186 21.48 -17.06 0.88
N MET A 187 20.92 -16.66 -0.26
CA MET A 187 21.54 -16.88 -1.57
C MET A 187 22.91 -16.20 -1.64
N TRP A 188 23.01 -14.96 -1.16
CA TRP A 188 24.27 -14.23 -1.17
C TRP A 188 25.34 -14.93 -0.32
N GLU A 189 25.00 -15.28 0.93
CA GLU A 189 25.90 -16.00 1.83
C GLU A 189 26.38 -17.32 1.21
N ARG A 190 25.43 -18.11 0.68
CA ARG A 190 25.75 -19.38 0.04
C ARG A 190 26.63 -19.19 -1.20
N GLY A 191 26.37 -18.17 -2.00
CA GLY A 191 27.17 -17.83 -3.17
C GLY A 191 28.60 -17.43 -2.81
N LEU A 192 28.79 -16.70 -1.71
CA LEU A 192 30.13 -16.38 -1.19
C LEU A 192 30.90 -17.65 -0.82
N ARG A 193 30.27 -18.56 -0.06
CA ARG A 193 30.90 -19.83 0.37
C ARG A 193 31.19 -20.82 -0.76
N ARG A 194 30.33 -20.84 -1.79
CA ARG A 194 30.38 -21.83 -2.87
C ARG A 194 31.11 -21.33 -4.12
N ASP A 195 31.60 -20.10 -4.10
CA ASP A 195 32.16 -19.42 -5.27
C ASP A 195 31.22 -19.43 -6.49
N ASP A 196 29.92 -19.24 -6.22
CA ASP A 196 28.86 -19.27 -7.23
C ASP A 196 28.45 -17.84 -7.61
N ASP A 197 28.85 -17.42 -8.81
CA ASP A 197 28.57 -16.10 -9.35
C ASP A 197 27.07 -15.81 -9.49
N ARG A 198 26.23 -16.82 -9.78
CA ARG A 198 24.78 -16.64 -9.88
C ARG A 198 24.21 -16.24 -8.54
N LEU A 199 24.54 -16.99 -7.51
CA LEU A 199 24.05 -16.74 -6.15
C LEU A 199 24.59 -15.41 -5.59
N ARG A 200 25.85 -15.06 -5.90
CA ARG A 200 26.45 -13.77 -5.55
C ARG A 200 25.80 -12.58 -6.25
N GLY A 201 25.20 -12.77 -7.42
CA GLY A 201 24.44 -11.74 -8.12
C GLY A 201 22.97 -11.69 -7.71
N TYR A 202 22.30 -12.84 -7.69
CA TYR A 202 20.87 -12.97 -7.41
C TYR A 202 20.52 -12.58 -5.99
N GLY A 203 21.35 -12.95 -5.01
CA GLY A 203 21.10 -12.67 -3.59
C GLY A 203 20.96 -11.17 -3.31
N PRO A 204 21.97 -10.33 -3.64
CA PRO A 204 21.87 -8.89 -3.48
C PRO A 204 20.74 -8.25 -4.29
N SER A 205 20.45 -8.77 -5.51
CA SER A 205 19.34 -8.26 -6.32
C SER A 205 17.99 -8.52 -5.64
N LEU A 206 17.76 -9.72 -5.11
CA LEU A 206 16.52 -10.06 -4.43
C LEU A 206 16.37 -9.30 -3.12
N LEU A 207 17.47 -9.08 -2.39
CA LEU A 207 17.49 -8.25 -1.19
C LEU A 207 17.09 -6.81 -1.50
N LEU A 208 17.62 -6.23 -2.58
CA LEU A 208 17.28 -4.89 -3.05
C LEU A 208 15.79 -4.77 -3.38
N GLN A 209 15.26 -5.72 -4.16
CA GLN A 209 13.86 -5.71 -4.58
C GLN A 209 12.91 -5.91 -3.39
N GLY A 210 13.24 -6.86 -2.50
CA GLY A 210 12.46 -7.07 -1.27
C GLY A 210 12.44 -5.84 -0.37
N ALA A 211 13.57 -5.13 -0.23
CA ALA A 211 13.63 -3.90 0.56
C ALA A 211 12.76 -2.77 -0.03
N PHE A 212 12.80 -2.57 -1.35
CA PHE A 212 11.92 -1.62 -2.03
C PHE A 212 10.44 -1.97 -1.81
N LEU A 213 10.05 -3.21 -2.08
CA LEU A 213 8.67 -3.68 -1.94
C LEU A 213 8.18 -3.59 -0.48
N LEU A 214 9.05 -3.88 0.49
CA LEU A 214 8.73 -3.75 1.90
C LEU A 214 8.34 -2.31 2.25
N VAL A 215 9.12 -1.32 1.82
CA VAL A 215 8.80 0.10 2.04
C VAL A 215 7.55 0.53 1.30
N PHE A 216 7.41 0.08 0.05
CA PHE A 216 6.25 0.37 -0.80
C PHE A 216 4.94 -0.14 -0.19
N ASP A 217 4.86 -1.43 0.14
CA ASP A 217 3.67 -2.07 0.70
C ASP A 217 3.36 -1.55 2.11
N SER A 218 4.38 -1.30 2.93
CA SER A 218 4.20 -0.70 4.26
C SER A 218 3.62 0.72 4.17
N THR A 219 4.05 1.50 3.19
CA THR A 219 3.51 2.85 2.95
C THR A 219 2.05 2.79 2.53
N LEU A 220 1.71 1.93 1.56
CA LEU A 220 0.34 1.73 1.13
C LEU A 220 -0.55 1.21 2.28
N PHE A 221 -0.04 0.28 3.08
CA PHE A 221 -0.75 -0.27 4.23
C PHE A 221 -1.06 0.82 5.26
N ALA A 222 -0.07 1.66 5.59
CA ALA A 222 -0.27 2.75 6.53
C ALA A 222 -1.28 3.79 6.02
N LEU A 223 -1.22 4.14 4.73
CA LEU A 223 -2.18 5.06 4.10
C LEU A 223 -3.59 4.49 4.08
N GLN A 224 -3.74 3.21 3.70
CA GLN A 224 -5.03 2.55 3.66
C GLN A 224 -5.62 2.42 5.07
N ARG A 225 -4.83 1.99 6.06
CA ARG A 225 -5.28 1.85 7.45
C ARG A 225 -5.74 3.18 8.05
N ARG A 226 -5.07 4.28 7.72
CA ARG A 226 -5.51 5.64 8.10
C ARG A 226 -6.85 6.00 7.44
N ALA A 227 -7.03 5.66 6.16
CA ALA A 227 -8.29 5.89 5.46
C ALA A 227 -9.44 5.07 6.05
N SER A 228 -9.21 3.79 6.37
CA SER A 228 -10.19 2.92 7.02
C SER A 228 -10.53 3.40 8.43
N ALA A 229 -9.56 3.88 9.21
CA ALA A 229 -9.81 4.46 10.54
C ALA A 229 -10.71 5.70 10.45
N ARG A 230 -10.43 6.62 9.52
CA ARG A 230 -11.28 7.81 9.27
C ARG A 230 -12.69 7.43 8.85
N TYR A 231 -12.84 6.38 8.04
CA TYR A 231 -14.16 5.88 7.67
C TYR A 231 -14.94 5.37 8.89
N LEU A 232 -14.29 4.61 9.77
CA LEU A 232 -14.90 4.11 11.00
C LEU A 232 -15.24 5.22 12.00
N GLU A 233 -14.40 6.24 12.12
CA GLU A 233 -14.68 7.44 12.96
C GLU A 233 -15.89 8.23 12.44
N GLY A 234 -16.10 8.24 11.12
CA GLY A 234 -17.26 8.87 10.49
C GLY A 234 -18.57 8.09 10.65
N LEU A 235 -18.52 6.82 11.11
CA LEU A 235 -19.73 6.07 11.42
C LEU A 235 -20.33 6.61 12.72
N GLN A 236 -21.58 7.08 12.65
CA GLN A 236 -22.31 7.44 13.85
C GLN A 236 -22.59 6.17 14.66
N LEU A 237 -21.93 6.06 15.82
CA LEU A 237 -22.19 5.05 16.82
C LEU A 237 -23.15 5.65 17.84
N GLY A 238 -24.41 5.23 17.82
CA GLY A 238 -25.42 5.66 18.77
C GLY A 238 -25.99 4.49 19.55
N MET A 239 -26.70 4.79 20.62
CA MET A 239 -27.54 3.79 21.29
C MET A 239 -28.87 3.76 20.55
N GLU A 240 -29.22 2.62 19.95
CA GLU A 240 -30.57 2.42 19.41
C GLU A 240 -31.57 2.54 20.57
N PRO A 241 -32.52 3.49 20.51
CA PRO A 241 -33.67 3.49 21.41
C PRO A 241 -34.67 2.49 20.87
N GLU A 242 -34.57 1.26 21.37
CA GLU A 242 -35.57 0.18 21.30
C GLU A 242 -35.88 -0.46 19.92
N GLY A 243 -35.51 -1.74 19.81
CA GLY A 243 -36.44 -2.80 19.37
C GLY A 243 -36.90 -2.79 17.91
N GLY A 244 -35.98 -2.81 16.95
CA GLY A 244 -36.33 -3.04 15.54
C GLY A 244 -35.36 -4.00 14.85
N LEU A 245 -35.80 -5.22 14.56
CA LEU A 245 -35.06 -6.18 13.73
C LEU A 245 -35.08 -5.68 12.27
N GLN A 246 -34.08 -4.89 11.88
CA GLN A 246 -33.94 -4.43 10.50
C GLN A 246 -33.14 -5.46 9.68
N LEU A 247 -33.86 -6.39 9.05
CA LEU A 247 -33.35 -7.25 7.99
C LEU A 247 -33.14 -6.39 6.72
N GLY A 248 -31.92 -5.87 6.56
CA GLY A 248 -31.49 -5.20 5.34
C GLY A 248 -31.23 -6.21 4.22
N TYR A 249 -32.25 -6.57 3.45
CA TYR A 249 -32.10 -7.08 2.08
C TYR A 249 -32.66 -6.03 1.13
N GLY A 250 -31.76 -5.23 0.56
CA GLY A 250 -32.06 -4.28 -0.51
C GLY A 250 -31.48 -4.77 -1.83
N VAL A 251 -32.00 -5.86 -2.38
CA VAL A 251 -31.80 -6.16 -3.81
C VAL A 251 -32.92 -5.45 -4.56
N HIS A 252 -32.58 -4.40 -5.30
CA HIS A 252 -33.49 -3.80 -6.28
C HIS A 252 -33.10 -4.33 -7.67
N PHE A 253 -34.08 -4.93 -8.35
CA PHE A 253 -34.02 -5.27 -9.77
C PHE A 253 -34.08 -4.01 -10.64
#